data_AF-A0A0J1HLJ2-F1
#
_entry.id   AF-A0A0J1HLJ2-F1
#
_cell.length_a   1.000
_cell.length_b   1.000
_cell.length_c   1.000
_cell.angle_alpha   90.00
_cell.angle_beta   90.00
_cell.angle_gamma   90.00
#
_symmetry.space_group_name_H-M   'P 1'
#
loop_
_entity.id
_entity.type
_entity.pdbx_description
1 polymer ?
#
loop_
_entity_poly.entity_id
_entity_poly.type
_entity_poly.pdbx_seq_one_letter_code
_entity_poly.pdbx_strand_id
1 'polypeptide(L)'
;MIKIKPFIVLGVILFAITILIPTILVLPSIQDKKEEVKSNIPPAETPEPAIEVAVYRENKQEVEKLDLEEYVVGVVASEMPAKFEKEALKAQALTARTYIVKRMMHQEKTDLPKGALVGDTINYQVYNNREELKKIWENDGLDWKKNMAKIEEAVAATKGQILTYEGTPIDATFFSTSNGYTENSDDVWANSISYLQSVESPWDVNSPKFKGEVTMPVKDFEKSLGVKLTADRKVLEDVKYTKGKRIASAKINGKQLSGTDIREKLSLKSTDFTMERKGNNVYIATKGYGHGVGMSQYGANGMAANGKNYEEIVKYYYKGVDVTASDDMLAKYTAQK
;
A
#
# COMPACT_ATOMS: atom_id res chain seq x y z
N MET A 1 -10.52 61.60 -53.01
CA MET A 1 -9.24 62.06 -52.40
C MET A 1 -9.47 62.32 -50.92
N ILE A 2 -8.96 61.48 -50.03
CA ILE A 2 -9.14 61.64 -48.58
C ILE A 2 -8.23 62.79 -48.11
N LYS A 3 -8.83 63.91 -47.70
CA LYS A 3 -8.10 65.02 -47.06
C LYS A 3 -7.81 64.64 -45.61
N ILE A 4 -6.60 64.16 -45.35
CA ILE A 4 -6.12 63.90 -43.99
C ILE A 4 -5.92 65.24 -43.28
N LYS A 5 -6.53 65.42 -42.12
CA LYS A 5 -6.38 66.65 -41.31
C LYS A 5 -4.96 66.73 -40.75
N PRO A 6 -4.30 67.91 -40.77
CA PRO A 6 -2.90 68.06 -40.35
C PRO A 6 -2.62 67.61 -38.90
N PHE A 7 -3.63 67.67 -38.02
CA PHE A 7 -3.54 67.19 -36.65
C PHE A 7 -3.38 65.65 -36.51
N ILE A 8 -3.88 64.86 -37.47
CA ILE A 8 -3.74 63.40 -37.46
C ILE A 8 -2.32 63.01 -37.87
N VAL A 9 -1.74 63.72 -38.83
CA VAL A 9 -0.34 63.52 -39.26
C VAL A 9 0.62 63.88 -38.12
N LEU A 10 0.35 64.96 -37.40
CA LEU A 10 1.15 65.38 -36.24
C LEU A 10 1.11 64.35 -35.10
N GLY A 11 -0.07 63.74 -34.85
CA GLY A 11 -0.23 62.69 -33.83
C GLY A 11 0.52 61.40 -34.17
N VAL A 12 0.52 60.97 -35.44
CA VAL A 12 1.25 59.77 -35.89
C VAL A 12 2.77 59.98 -35.82
N ILE A 13 3.26 61.18 -36.15
CA ILE A 13 4.69 61.53 -36.05
C ILE A 13 5.13 61.54 -34.58
N LEU A 14 4.35 62.16 -33.68
CA LEU A 14 4.64 62.15 -32.25
C LEU A 14 4.65 60.74 -31.66
N PHE A 15 3.72 59.87 -32.06
CA PHE A 15 3.66 58.48 -31.62
C PHE A 15 4.85 57.65 -32.13
N ALA A 16 5.26 57.84 -33.40
CA ALA A 16 6.44 57.18 -33.96
C ALA A 16 7.73 57.61 -33.24
N ILE A 17 7.87 58.91 -32.93
CA ILE A 17 9.03 59.45 -32.19
C ILE A 17 9.13 58.88 -30.77
N THR A 18 8.00 58.72 -30.06
CA THR A 18 7.99 58.13 -28.71
C THR A 18 8.39 56.65 -28.66
N ILE A 19 8.17 55.89 -29.75
CA ILE A 19 8.53 54.47 -29.82
C ILE A 19 9.95 54.28 -30.35
N LEU A 20 10.37 55.09 -31.34
CA LEU A 20 11.68 54.95 -32.02
C LEU A 20 12.86 55.51 -31.21
N ILE A 21 12.67 56.59 -30.43
CA ILE A 21 13.78 57.17 -29.66
C ILE A 21 14.29 56.22 -28.55
N PRO A 22 13.43 55.57 -27.74
CA PRO A 22 13.89 54.61 -26.74
C PRO A 22 14.55 53.38 -27.37
N THR A 23 14.07 52.90 -28.53
CA THR A 23 14.65 51.71 -29.18
C THR A 23 16.04 51.99 -29.75
N ILE A 24 16.27 53.17 -30.34
CA ILE A 24 17.60 53.56 -30.85
C ILE A 24 18.59 53.85 -29.72
N LEU A 25 18.14 54.37 -28.57
CA LEU A 25 18.97 54.58 -27.37
C LEU A 25 19.40 53.27 -26.68
N VAL A 26 18.64 52.19 -26.83
CA VAL A 26 18.95 50.86 -26.24
C VAL A 26 19.87 50.03 -27.15
N LEU A 27 20.01 50.39 -28.43
CA LEU A 27 20.77 49.61 -29.43
C LEU A 27 22.31 49.68 -29.35
N PRO A 28 23.02 50.67 -28.76
CA PRO A 28 24.48 50.65 -28.73
C PRO A 28 25.11 49.99 -27.48
N SER A 29 24.38 49.19 -26.69
CA SER A 29 24.97 48.48 -25.53
C SER A 29 25.00 46.94 -25.62
N ILE A 30 24.80 46.38 -26.82
CA ILE A 30 25.12 44.96 -27.07
C ILE A 30 26.42 44.90 -27.86
N GLN A 31 27.52 45.25 -27.19
CA GLN A 31 28.86 44.79 -27.56
C GLN A 31 29.27 43.74 -26.52
N ASP A 32 29.62 42.57 -27.02
CA ASP A 32 30.01 41.38 -26.27
C ASP A 32 30.98 41.66 -25.12
N LYS A 33 30.47 41.56 -23.89
CA LYS A 33 31.27 41.14 -22.74
C LYS A 33 30.88 39.71 -22.39
N LYS A 34 31.71 38.76 -22.84
CA LYS A 34 31.77 37.41 -22.27
C LYS A 34 32.26 37.53 -20.81
N GLU A 35 31.34 37.63 -19.87
CA GLU A 35 31.61 37.22 -18.49
C GLU A 35 31.26 35.73 -18.40
N GLU A 36 32.28 34.90 -18.19
CA GLU A 36 32.10 33.49 -17.83
C GLU A 36 31.47 33.41 -16.44
N VAL A 37 30.14 33.36 -16.39
CA VAL A 37 29.43 32.87 -15.21
C VAL A 37 29.66 31.36 -15.17
N LYS A 38 30.59 30.92 -14.30
CA LYS A 38 30.71 29.51 -13.93
C LYS A 38 29.41 29.09 -13.23
N SER A 39 28.49 28.60 -14.04
CA SER A 39 27.31 27.86 -13.61
C SER A 39 27.80 26.59 -12.92
N ASN A 40 27.83 26.60 -11.58
CA ASN A 40 27.80 25.39 -10.76
C ASN A 40 26.38 24.80 -10.77
N ILE A 41 25.86 24.51 -11.97
CA ILE A 41 24.75 23.57 -12.11
C ILE A 41 25.39 22.20 -11.85
N PRO A 42 25.00 21.49 -10.78
CA PRO A 42 25.38 20.09 -10.63
C PRO A 42 25.03 19.37 -11.93
N PRO A 43 25.90 18.48 -12.47
CA PRO A 43 25.52 17.67 -13.62
C PRO A 43 24.13 17.10 -13.35
N ALA A 44 23.19 17.31 -14.29
CA ALA A 44 21.90 16.64 -14.22
C ALA A 44 22.19 15.16 -13.96
N GLU A 45 21.69 14.66 -12.83
CA GLU A 45 21.80 13.24 -12.50
C GLU A 45 21.39 12.48 -13.75
N THR A 46 22.29 11.62 -14.20
CA THR A 46 21.95 10.65 -15.25
C THR A 46 20.69 9.95 -14.74
N PRO A 47 19.58 9.91 -15.49
CA PRO A 47 18.39 9.23 -15.01
C PRO A 47 18.80 7.82 -14.64
N GLU A 48 18.69 7.49 -13.35
CA GLU A 48 18.90 6.13 -12.88
C GLU A 48 18.10 5.20 -13.80
N PRO A 49 18.66 4.06 -14.22
CA PRO A 49 17.90 3.13 -15.05
C PRO A 49 16.59 2.79 -14.35
N ALA A 50 15.47 3.16 -14.97
CA ALA A 50 14.14 2.97 -14.39
C ALA A 50 13.94 1.48 -14.11
N ILE A 51 13.71 1.15 -12.83
CA ILE A 51 13.58 -0.23 -12.39
C ILE A 51 12.17 -0.68 -12.76
N GLU A 52 12.06 -1.53 -13.78
CA GLU A 52 10.78 -2.03 -14.26
C GLU A 52 10.23 -3.17 -13.39
N VAL A 53 8.98 -3.00 -12.94
CA VAL A 53 8.13 -4.04 -12.34
C VAL A 53 7.18 -4.57 -13.41
N ALA A 54 7.23 -5.88 -13.70
CA ALA A 54 6.31 -6.53 -14.62
C ALA A 54 5.12 -7.14 -13.87
N VAL A 55 3.96 -6.49 -13.92
CA VAL A 55 2.74 -6.86 -13.21
C VAL A 55 1.79 -7.60 -14.15
N TYR A 56 1.41 -8.83 -13.79
CA TYR A 56 0.34 -9.54 -14.48
C TYR A 56 -1.02 -9.00 -14.03
N ARG A 57 -1.82 -8.53 -14.99
CA ARG A 57 -3.14 -7.94 -14.79
C ARG A 57 -4.21 -9.00 -15.01
N GLU A 58 -4.72 -9.60 -13.93
CA GLU A 58 -5.54 -10.82 -14.03
C GLU A 58 -6.81 -10.61 -14.86
N ASN A 59 -7.49 -9.47 -14.68
CA ASN A 59 -8.71 -9.13 -15.42
C ASN A 59 -8.48 -8.88 -16.92
N LYS A 60 -7.27 -8.45 -17.30
CA LYS A 60 -6.92 -8.14 -18.70
C LYS A 60 -6.10 -9.25 -19.36
N GLN A 61 -5.60 -10.20 -18.56
CA GLN A 61 -4.72 -11.28 -18.97
C GLN A 61 -3.44 -10.79 -19.68
N GLU A 62 -2.91 -9.64 -19.28
CA GLU A 62 -1.73 -9.02 -19.88
C GLU A 62 -0.65 -8.69 -18.84
N VAL A 63 0.59 -8.50 -19.29
CA VAL A 63 1.69 -8.04 -18.43
C VAL A 63 1.93 -6.55 -18.67
N GLU A 64 1.69 -5.75 -17.65
CA GLU A 64 1.93 -4.31 -17.61
C GLU A 64 3.31 -4.05 -16.98
N LYS A 65 4.14 -3.22 -17.62
CA LYS A 65 5.45 -2.84 -17.09
C LYS A 65 5.40 -1.41 -16.55
N LEU A 66 5.85 -1.25 -15.31
CA LEU A 66 5.75 0.00 -14.57
C LEU A 66 7.10 0.35 -13.96
N ASP A 67 7.37 1.65 -13.81
CA ASP A 67 8.41 2.10 -12.91
C ASP A 67 8.12 1.62 -11.48
N LEU A 68 9.17 1.24 -10.74
CA LEU A 68 9.04 0.72 -9.38
C LEU A 68 8.27 1.66 -8.45
N GLU A 69 8.54 2.97 -8.50
CA GLU A 69 7.90 3.93 -7.61
C GLU A 69 6.44 4.16 -8.01
N GLU A 70 6.13 4.13 -9.31
CA GLU A 70 4.74 4.18 -9.81
C GLU A 70 3.95 2.93 -9.38
N TYR A 71 4.58 1.73 -9.42
CA TYR A 71 3.97 0.52 -8.88
C TYR A 71 3.67 0.65 -7.38
N VAL A 72 4.63 1.16 -6.60
CA VAL A 72 4.46 1.35 -5.15
C VAL A 72 3.33 2.36 -4.86
N VAL A 73 3.19 3.45 -5.63
CA VAL A 73 2.05 4.37 -5.54
C VAL A 73 0.73 3.63 -5.74
N GLY A 74 0.61 2.82 -6.79
CA GLY A 74 -0.60 2.05 -7.09
C GLY A 74 -0.96 1.04 -6.00
N VAL A 75 0.04 0.36 -5.41
CA VAL A 75 -0.16 -0.57 -4.28
C VAL A 75 -0.62 0.18 -3.04
N VAL A 76 0.05 1.27 -2.65
CA VAL A 76 -0.35 2.05 -1.45
C VAL A 76 -1.77 2.59 -1.60
N ALA A 77 -2.12 3.10 -2.79
CA ALA A 77 -3.45 3.60 -3.09
C ALA A 77 -4.54 2.51 -3.12
N SER A 78 -4.16 1.27 -3.42
CA SER A 78 -5.08 0.12 -3.47
C SER A 78 -5.27 -0.55 -2.11
N GLU A 79 -4.22 -0.61 -1.29
CA GLU A 79 -4.21 -1.35 -0.02
C GLU A 79 -4.66 -0.50 1.17
N MET A 80 -4.37 0.80 1.16
CA MET A 80 -4.58 1.68 2.32
C MET A 80 -5.54 2.83 1.97
N PRO A 81 -6.54 3.14 2.83
CA PRO A 81 -7.41 4.29 2.58
C PRO A 81 -6.61 5.60 2.51
N ALA A 82 -6.76 6.37 1.44
CA ALA A 82 -5.98 7.61 1.24
C ALA A 82 -6.17 8.67 2.35
N LYS A 83 -7.26 8.58 3.12
CA LYS A 83 -7.50 9.42 4.29
C LYS A 83 -6.57 9.13 5.47
N PHE A 84 -5.89 7.98 5.51
CA PHE A 84 -4.99 7.61 6.59
C PHE A 84 -3.84 8.60 6.75
N GLU A 85 -3.28 8.68 7.95
CA GLU A 85 -2.17 9.58 8.28
C GLU A 85 -0.96 9.36 7.37
N LYS A 86 -0.24 10.45 7.06
CA LYS A 86 0.88 10.41 6.11
C LYS A 86 1.98 9.44 6.56
N GLU A 87 2.25 9.35 7.85
CA GLU A 87 3.24 8.41 8.41
C GLU A 87 2.81 6.94 8.29
N ALA A 88 1.51 6.64 8.30
CA ALA A 88 1.01 5.29 8.03
C ALA A 88 1.12 4.93 6.54
N LEU A 89 0.85 5.88 5.64
CA LEU A 89 1.05 5.70 4.20
C LEU A 89 2.53 5.47 3.86
N LYS A 90 3.45 6.19 4.52
CA LYS A 90 4.90 5.96 4.40
C LYS A 90 5.28 4.55 4.87
N ALA A 91 4.77 4.10 6.02
CA ALA A 91 5.02 2.74 6.50
C ALA A 91 4.52 1.68 5.49
N GLN A 92 3.35 1.88 4.89
CA GLN A 92 2.83 1.01 3.83
C GLN A 92 3.70 1.04 2.56
N ALA A 93 4.27 2.20 2.21
CA ALA A 93 5.20 2.30 1.08
C ALA A 93 6.45 1.44 1.31
N LEU A 94 7.01 1.44 2.54
CA LEU A 94 8.13 0.57 2.91
C LEU A 94 7.75 -0.91 2.78
N THR A 95 6.57 -1.33 3.25
CA THR A 95 6.13 -2.73 3.15
C THR A 95 5.91 -3.16 1.69
N ALA A 96 5.28 -2.29 0.88
CA ALA A 96 5.07 -2.53 -0.54
C ALA A 96 6.38 -2.66 -1.32
N ARG A 97 7.31 -1.71 -1.11
CA ARG A 97 8.62 -1.73 -1.77
C ARG A 97 9.47 -2.93 -1.35
N THR A 98 9.47 -3.26 -0.06
CA THR A 98 10.22 -4.43 0.46
C THR A 98 9.75 -5.71 -0.20
N TYR A 99 8.44 -5.90 -0.32
CA TYR A 99 7.86 -7.07 -0.97
C TYR A 99 8.34 -7.23 -2.42
N ILE A 100 8.24 -6.17 -3.23
CA ILE A 100 8.61 -6.27 -4.63
C ILE A 100 10.13 -6.38 -4.84
N VAL A 101 10.95 -5.70 -4.03
CA VAL A 101 12.41 -5.84 -4.06
C VAL A 101 12.83 -7.26 -3.68
N LYS A 102 12.21 -7.85 -2.65
CA LYS A 102 12.45 -9.25 -2.28
C LYS A 102 12.13 -10.20 -3.44
N ARG A 103 10.99 -10.03 -4.12
CA ARG A 103 10.63 -10.85 -5.30
C ARG A 103 11.66 -10.72 -6.43
N MET A 104 12.15 -9.50 -6.69
CA MET A 104 13.19 -9.26 -7.70
C MET A 104 14.49 -10.02 -7.37
N MET A 105 14.90 -10.02 -6.10
CA MET A 105 16.14 -10.68 -5.66
C MET A 105 16.08 -12.21 -5.71
N HIS A 106 14.92 -12.80 -5.40
CA HIS A 106 14.80 -14.25 -5.27
C HIS A 106 14.27 -14.95 -6.53
N GLN A 107 13.75 -14.19 -7.52
CA GLN A 107 13.14 -14.73 -8.75
C GLN A 107 12.23 -15.93 -8.47
N GLU A 108 11.36 -15.78 -7.46
CA GLU A 108 10.51 -16.87 -6.98
C GLU A 108 9.73 -17.48 -8.14
N LYS A 109 9.70 -18.83 -8.19
CA LYS A 109 8.86 -19.53 -9.15
C LYS A 109 7.40 -19.15 -8.89
N THR A 110 6.72 -18.69 -9.92
CA THR A 110 5.29 -18.40 -9.88
C THR A 110 4.56 -19.19 -10.94
N ASP A 111 3.27 -19.38 -10.72
CA ASP A 111 2.34 -19.89 -11.75
C ASP A 111 1.89 -18.75 -12.70
N LEU A 112 2.52 -17.57 -12.64
CA LEU A 112 2.18 -16.45 -13.51
C LEU A 112 2.67 -16.70 -14.95
N PRO A 113 2.04 -16.07 -15.95
CA PRO A 113 2.52 -16.11 -17.32
C PRO A 113 3.97 -15.65 -17.46
N LYS A 114 4.65 -16.21 -18.46
CA LYS A 114 6.05 -15.90 -18.74
C LYS A 114 6.24 -14.38 -18.90
N GLY A 115 7.21 -13.84 -18.15
CA GLY A 115 7.56 -12.41 -18.18
C GLY A 115 6.91 -11.58 -17.06
N ALA A 116 5.98 -12.15 -16.29
CA ALA A 116 5.45 -11.51 -15.09
C ALA A 116 6.33 -11.76 -13.87
N LEU A 117 6.47 -10.74 -13.02
CA LEU A 117 7.17 -10.80 -11.74
C LEU A 117 6.18 -10.97 -10.56
N VAL A 118 5.01 -10.36 -10.67
CA VAL A 118 4.00 -10.24 -9.60
C VAL A 118 2.59 -10.17 -10.20
N GLY A 119 1.57 -10.66 -9.50
CA GLY A 119 0.15 -10.46 -9.85
C GLY A 119 -0.46 -9.25 -9.12
N ASP A 120 -1.71 -8.91 -9.45
CA ASP A 120 -2.42 -7.73 -8.93
C ASP A 120 -3.54 -8.03 -7.92
N THR A 121 -3.61 -9.28 -7.43
CA THR A 121 -4.62 -9.76 -6.48
C THR A 121 -4.06 -9.96 -5.07
N ILE A 122 -4.95 -10.31 -4.14
CA ILE A 122 -4.63 -10.58 -2.72
C ILE A 122 -3.61 -11.70 -2.49
N ASN A 123 -3.33 -12.52 -3.51
CA ASN A 123 -2.26 -13.52 -3.46
C ASN A 123 -0.86 -12.87 -3.47
N TYR A 124 -0.78 -11.61 -3.91
CA TYR A 124 0.44 -10.81 -3.93
C TYR A 124 0.20 -9.52 -3.13
N GLN A 125 -0.09 -8.42 -3.84
CA GLN A 125 -0.54 -7.14 -3.32
C GLN A 125 -1.59 -6.64 -4.30
N VAL A 126 -2.66 -6.05 -3.78
CA VAL A 126 -3.69 -5.45 -4.62
C VAL A 126 -3.08 -4.28 -5.38
N TYR A 127 -3.19 -4.30 -6.70
CA TYR A 127 -2.72 -3.21 -7.56
C TYR A 127 -3.83 -2.79 -8.51
N ASN A 128 -4.14 -1.49 -8.49
CA ASN A 128 -4.99 -0.83 -9.48
C ASN A 128 -4.18 0.30 -10.11
N ASN A 129 -4.32 0.48 -11.41
CA ASN A 129 -3.66 1.58 -12.10
C ASN A 129 -4.39 2.91 -11.85
N ARG A 130 -3.82 4.02 -12.32
CA ARG A 130 -4.39 5.37 -12.09
C ARG A 130 -5.81 5.54 -12.60
N GLU A 131 -6.13 4.96 -13.75
CA GLU A 131 -7.48 5.08 -14.33
C GLU A 131 -8.53 4.34 -13.51
N GLU A 132 -8.19 3.14 -13.03
CA GLU A 132 -9.03 2.34 -12.16
C GLU A 132 -9.23 3.02 -10.81
N LEU A 133 -8.13 3.45 -10.17
CA LEU A 133 -8.17 4.17 -8.89
C LEU A 133 -9.00 5.44 -8.98
N LYS A 134 -8.86 6.21 -10.06
CA LYS A 134 -9.63 7.45 -10.26
C LYS A 134 -11.13 7.15 -10.31
N LYS A 135 -11.54 6.14 -11.10
CA LYS A 135 -12.95 5.73 -11.17
C LYS A 135 -13.48 5.25 -9.82
N ILE A 136 -12.72 4.42 -9.11
CA ILE A 136 -13.11 3.91 -7.78
C ILE A 136 -13.30 5.07 -6.80
N TRP A 137 -12.34 5.99 -6.73
CA TRP A 137 -12.35 7.08 -5.76
C TRP A 137 -13.39 8.16 -6.09
N GLU A 138 -13.60 8.48 -7.36
CA GLU A 138 -14.67 9.40 -7.77
C GLU A 138 -16.05 8.84 -7.41
N ASN A 139 -16.25 7.53 -7.58
CA ASN A 139 -17.49 6.85 -7.16
C ASN A 139 -17.68 6.87 -5.63
N ASP A 140 -16.59 6.79 -4.88
CA ASP A 140 -16.58 6.87 -3.40
C ASP A 140 -16.64 8.33 -2.87
N GLY A 141 -16.73 9.33 -3.75
CA GLY A 141 -16.79 10.74 -3.38
C GLY A 141 -15.46 11.30 -2.83
N LEU A 142 -14.33 10.66 -3.16
CA LEU A 142 -13.00 11.08 -2.76
C LEU A 142 -12.40 12.08 -3.76
N ASP A 143 -11.73 13.11 -3.25
CA ASP A 143 -10.97 14.05 -4.08
C ASP A 143 -9.71 13.35 -4.64
N TRP A 144 -9.77 12.98 -5.91
CA TRP A 144 -8.68 12.32 -6.63
C TRP A 144 -7.36 13.08 -6.51
N LYS A 145 -7.36 14.38 -6.84
CA LYS A 145 -6.13 15.18 -6.95
C LYS A 145 -5.45 15.31 -5.59
N LYS A 146 -6.24 15.63 -4.56
CA LYS A 146 -5.73 15.80 -3.19
C LYS A 146 -5.21 14.48 -2.61
N ASN A 147 -5.97 13.40 -2.75
CA ASN A 147 -5.63 12.12 -2.14
C ASN A 147 -4.46 11.44 -2.85
N MET A 148 -4.40 11.52 -4.18
CA MET A 148 -3.29 10.95 -4.93
C MET A 148 -1.98 11.70 -4.65
N ALA A 149 -2.01 13.04 -4.62
CA ALA A 149 -0.84 13.83 -4.26
C ALA A 149 -0.28 13.47 -2.87
N LYS A 150 -1.16 13.24 -1.88
CA LYS A 150 -0.74 12.81 -0.53
C LYS A 150 -0.03 11.45 -0.53
N ILE A 151 -0.49 10.50 -1.35
CA ILE A 151 0.14 9.18 -1.48
C ILE A 151 1.46 9.30 -2.23
N GLU A 152 1.50 10.02 -3.34
CA GLU A 152 2.74 10.29 -4.09
C GLU A 152 3.80 10.93 -3.20
N GLU A 153 3.42 11.91 -2.38
CA GLU A 153 4.34 12.53 -1.41
C GLU A 153 4.83 11.54 -0.35
N ALA A 154 4.00 10.59 0.10
CA ALA A 154 4.39 9.58 1.08
C ALA A 154 5.37 8.55 0.47
N VAL A 155 5.10 8.12 -0.77
CA VAL A 155 5.98 7.21 -1.52
C VAL A 155 7.31 7.89 -1.84
N ALA A 156 7.28 9.12 -2.37
CA ALA A 156 8.48 9.89 -2.68
C ALA A 156 9.35 10.17 -1.45
N ALA A 157 8.74 10.47 -0.30
CA ALA A 157 9.46 10.69 0.96
C ALA A 157 10.16 9.42 1.50
N THR A 158 9.86 8.25 0.96
CA THR A 158 10.45 6.95 1.33
C THR A 158 11.10 6.26 0.13
N LYS A 159 11.39 7.00 -0.94
CA LYS A 159 11.98 6.47 -2.18
C LYS A 159 13.22 5.64 -1.84
N GLY A 160 13.31 4.44 -2.41
CA GLY A 160 14.45 3.53 -2.21
C GLY A 160 14.58 2.93 -0.81
N GLN A 161 13.70 3.23 0.13
CA GLN A 161 13.74 2.63 1.47
C GLN A 161 12.96 1.32 1.54
N ILE A 162 13.58 0.31 2.14
CA ILE A 162 13.02 -1.02 2.39
C ILE A 162 13.27 -1.46 3.84
N LEU A 163 12.60 -2.53 4.24
CA LEU A 163 12.74 -3.17 5.55
C LEU A 163 13.65 -4.40 5.43
N THR A 164 14.70 -4.45 6.23
CA THR A 164 15.64 -5.58 6.26
C THR A 164 15.80 -6.16 7.64
N TYR A 165 16.13 -7.44 7.70
CA TYR A 165 16.56 -8.13 8.90
C TYR A 165 17.83 -8.91 8.55
N GLU A 166 18.90 -8.68 9.31
CA GLU A 166 20.23 -9.26 9.01
C GLU A 166 20.68 -8.96 7.56
N GLY A 167 20.42 -7.74 7.08
CA GLY A 167 20.81 -7.28 5.75
C GLY A 167 20.00 -7.85 4.57
N THR A 168 18.97 -8.65 4.83
CA THR A 168 18.12 -9.26 3.79
C THR A 168 16.70 -8.66 3.86
N PRO A 169 16.02 -8.39 2.72
CA PRO A 169 14.63 -7.94 2.73
C PRO A 169 13.70 -8.91 3.48
N ILE A 170 12.83 -8.36 4.33
CA ILE A 170 11.91 -9.16 5.14
C ILE A 170 10.66 -9.61 4.37
N ASP A 171 9.93 -10.58 4.92
CA ASP A 171 8.51 -10.80 4.63
C ASP A 171 7.68 -9.69 5.29
N ALA A 172 7.53 -8.56 4.60
CA ALA A 172 6.83 -7.38 5.10
C ALA A 172 5.29 -7.53 5.05
N THR A 173 4.75 -8.56 5.69
CA THR A 173 3.32 -8.87 5.66
C THR A 173 2.51 -7.81 6.42
N PHE A 174 1.32 -7.50 5.93
CA PHE A 174 0.43 -6.54 6.55
C PHE A 174 -1.03 -6.98 6.40
N PHE A 175 -1.90 -6.45 7.26
CA PHE A 175 -3.31 -6.79 7.24
C PHE A 175 -4.15 -5.60 7.74
N SER A 176 -5.47 -5.67 7.53
CA SER A 176 -6.31 -4.50 7.75
C SER A 176 -6.45 -4.11 9.23
N THR A 177 -6.92 -5.02 10.08
CA THR A 177 -7.27 -4.68 11.46
C THR A 177 -7.03 -5.85 12.40
N SER A 178 -6.42 -5.59 13.55
CA SER A 178 -6.17 -6.59 14.59
C SER A 178 -7.37 -6.75 15.52
N ASN A 179 -7.36 -7.81 16.32
CA ASN A 179 -8.31 -7.97 17.44
C ASN A 179 -7.79 -7.30 18.73
N GLY A 180 -6.76 -6.45 18.62
CA GLY A 180 -5.99 -5.88 19.73
C GLY A 180 -4.56 -6.43 19.81
N TYR A 181 -4.26 -7.51 19.08
CA TYR A 181 -2.93 -8.11 19.00
C TYR A 181 -2.63 -8.60 17.57
N THR A 182 -1.35 -8.56 17.19
CA THR A 182 -0.85 -9.29 16.02
C THR A 182 -0.57 -10.75 16.38
N GLU A 183 -0.36 -11.60 15.38
CA GLU A 183 0.01 -13.02 15.52
C GLU A 183 1.51 -13.21 15.33
N ASN A 184 2.05 -14.26 15.95
CA ASN A 184 3.34 -14.79 15.51
C ASN A 184 3.16 -15.47 14.15
N SER A 185 4.20 -15.53 13.31
CA SER A 185 4.10 -16.18 12.01
C SER A 185 3.80 -17.68 12.10
N ASP A 186 4.34 -18.38 13.10
CA ASP A 186 4.17 -19.83 13.32
C ASP A 186 2.80 -20.22 13.93
N ASP A 187 2.05 -19.23 14.42
CA ASP A 187 0.64 -19.41 14.81
C ASP A 187 -0.29 -19.44 13.57
N VAL A 188 0.19 -18.97 12.41
CA VAL A 188 -0.62 -18.80 11.18
C VAL A 188 -0.08 -19.61 9.99
N TRP A 189 1.24 -19.73 9.88
CA TRP A 189 1.97 -20.41 8.80
C TRP A 189 2.95 -21.43 9.38
N ALA A 190 3.53 -22.28 8.52
CA ALA A 190 4.40 -23.37 8.98
C ALA A 190 5.75 -22.90 9.56
N ASN A 191 6.21 -21.70 9.19
CA ASN A 191 7.56 -21.22 9.51
C ASN A 191 7.52 -20.13 10.57
N SER A 192 8.36 -20.28 11.60
CA SER A 192 8.64 -19.22 12.56
C SER A 192 9.60 -18.21 11.92
N ILE A 193 9.26 -16.91 12.00
CA ILE A 193 9.99 -15.81 11.38
C ILE A 193 10.30 -14.79 12.47
N SER A 194 11.58 -14.58 12.77
CA SER A 194 12.04 -13.86 13.97
C SER A 194 11.45 -12.47 14.14
N TYR A 195 11.25 -11.74 13.04
CA TYR A 195 10.72 -10.38 13.04
C TYR A 195 9.18 -10.31 13.02
N LEU A 196 8.47 -11.43 12.79
CA LEU A 196 7.01 -11.50 12.77
C LEU A 196 6.49 -12.10 14.07
N GLN A 197 6.55 -11.30 15.14
CA GLN A 197 6.09 -11.68 16.47
C GLN A 197 4.80 -10.97 16.85
N SER A 198 4.02 -11.63 17.70
CA SER A 198 2.82 -11.05 18.31
C SER A 198 3.18 -9.84 19.18
N VAL A 199 2.58 -8.70 18.86
CA VAL A 199 2.63 -7.44 19.60
C VAL A 199 1.22 -6.95 19.88
N GLU A 200 1.06 -6.12 20.91
CA GLU A 200 -0.18 -5.38 21.12
C GLU A 200 -0.43 -4.41 19.95
N SER A 201 -1.69 -4.11 19.70
CA SER A 201 -2.08 -3.10 18.72
C SER A 201 -3.39 -2.44 19.19
N PRO A 202 -3.33 -1.65 20.27
CA PRO A 202 -4.52 -1.15 20.97
C PRO A 202 -5.35 -0.17 20.14
N TRP A 203 -4.77 0.43 19.09
CA TRP A 203 -5.47 1.41 18.27
C TRP A 203 -6.52 0.81 17.34
N ASP A 204 -6.42 -0.48 17.04
CA ASP A 204 -7.33 -1.18 16.11
C ASP A 204 -8.78 -1.17 16.55
N VAL A 205 -9.06 -0.97 17.84
CA VAL A 205 -10.43 -0.86 18.38
C VAL A 205 -11.23 0.27 17.73
N ASN A 206 -10.56 1.27 17.16
CA ASN A 206 -11.18 2.41 16.46
C ASN A 206 -11.43 2.13 14.98
N SER A 207 -11.02 0.96 14.46
CA SER A 207 -11.29 0.58 13.08
C SER A 207 -12.78 0.29 12.88
N PRO A 208 -13.42 0.79 11.81
CA PRO A 208 -14.78 0.37 11.44
C PRO A 208 -14.84 -1.11 11.05
N LYS A 209 -13.70 -1.76 10.84
CA LYS A 209 -13.57 -3.19 10.56
C LYS A 209 -13.24 -4.02 11.80
N PHE A 210 -13.17 -3.41 12.99
CA PHE A 210 -12.80 -4.12 14.23
C PHE A 210 -13.80 -5.19 14.64
N LYS A 211 -15.11 -4.93 14.50
CA LYS A 211 -16.15 -5.92 14.73
C LYS A 211 -16.79 -6.33 13.40
N GLY A 212 -17.12 -7.61 13.26
CA GLY A 212 -17.90 -8.11 12.15
C GLY A 212 -18.92 -9.13 12.62
N GLU A 213 -20.05 -9.20 11.93
CA GLU A 213 -21.10 -10.18 12.22
C GLU A 213 -21.45 -10.90 10.92
N VAL A 214 -21.65 -12.22 11.02
CA VAL A 214 -22.10 -13.08 9.93
C VAL A 214 -23.23 -13.94 10.49
N THR A 215 -24.34 -13.99 9.78
CA THR A 215 -25.43 -14.93 10.06
C THR A 215 -25.56 -15.88 8.88
N MET A 216 -25.59 -17.19 9.14
CA MET A 216 -25.76 -18.18 8.09
C MET A 216 -26.68 -19.33 8.52
N PRO A 217 -27.40 -19.94 7.58
CA PRO A 217 -28.20 -21.14 7.86
C PRO A 217 -27.32 -22.29 8.38
N VAL A 218 -27.84 -23.05 9.35
CA VAL A 218 -27.18 -24.25 9.90
C VAL A 218 -26.80 -25.23 8.79
N LYS A 219 -27.65 -25.39 7.78
CA LYS A 219 -27.38 -26.28 6.64
C LYS A 219 -26.11 -25.89 5.87
N ASP A 220 -25.90 -24.59 5.66
CA ASP A 220 -24.74 -24.09 4.93
C ASP A 220 -23.49 -24.18 5.79
N PHE A 221 -23.59 -23.82 7.07
CA PHE A 221 -22.52 -24.01 8.05
C PHE A 221 -22.02 -25.46 8.11
N GLU A 222 -22.96 -26.40 8.25
CA GLU A 222 -22.69 -27.84 8.29
C GLU A 222 -22.03 -28.34 7.00
N LYS A 223 -22.53 -27.87 5.85
CA LYS A 223 -21.99 -28.22 4.53
C LYS A 223 -20.56 -27.71 4.38
N SER A 224 -20.30 -26.43 4.68
CA SER A 224 -18.99 -25.80 4.51
C SER A 224 -17.93 -26.44 5.39
N LEU A 225 -18.26 -26.81 6.63
CA LEU A 225 -17.30 -27.42 7.56
C LEU A 225 -17.27 -28.94 7.51
N GLY A 226 -18.26 -29.58 6.86
CA GLY A 226 -18.43 -31.03 6.87
C GLY A 226 -18.63 -31.54 8.31
N VAL A 227 -19.59 -30.96 9.02
CA VAL A 227 -19.97 -31.27 10.42
C VAL A 227 -21.50 -31.34 10.53
N LYS A 228 -22.00 -31.81 11.67
CA LYS A 228 -23.43 -31.74 12.04
C LYS A 228 -23.60 -31.07 13.39
N LEU A 229 -24.48 -30.08 13.50
CA LEU A 229 -24.74 -29.37 14.76
C LEU A 229 -25.90 -30.01 15.51
N THR A 230 -25.68 -30.32 16.79
CA THR A 230 -26.74 -30.71 17.72
C THR A 230 -27.35 -29.47 18.36
N ALA A 231 -28.67 -29.47 18.63
CA ALA A 231 -29.38 -28.29 19.15
C ALA A 231 -28.92 -27.87 20.56
N ASP A 232 -28.44 -28.81 21.37
CA ASP A 232 -28.20 -28.60 22.81
C ASP A 232 -26.72 -28.41 23.19
N ARG A 233 -25.83 -28.18 22.21
CA ARG A 233 -24.38 -28.02 22.46
C ARG A 233 -23.88 -26.66 22.00
N LYS A 234 -22.81 -26.20 22.68
CA LYS A 234 -22.02 -25.07 22.20
C LYS A 234 -21.51 -25.39 20.79
N VAL A 235 -21.50 -24.40 19.90
CA VAL A 235 -21.02 -24.59 18.52
C VAL A 235 -19.52 -24.90 18.51
N LEU A 236 -18.75 -24.19 19.35
CA LEU A 236 -17.32 -24.39 19.53
C LEU A 236 -17.05 -25.04 20.90
N GLU A 237 -16.30 -26.14 20.87
CA GLU A 237 -15.80 -26.89 22.02
C GLU A 237 -14.26 -26.91 21.97
N ASP A 238 -13.60 -27.21 23.11
CA ASP A 238 -12.13 -27.39 23.20
C ASP A 238 -11.30 -26.29 22.50
N VAL A 239 -11.72 -25.03 22.65
CA VAL A 239 -11.11 -23.89 21.94
C VAL A 239 -9.71 -23.62 22.48
N LYS A 240 -8.72 -23.63 21.58
CA LYS A 240 -7.34 -23.23 21.84
C LYS A 240 -7.07 -21.89 21.18
N TYR A 241 -6.36 -21.01 21.89
CA TYR A 241 -6.02 -19.68 21.42
C TYR A 241 -4.52 -19.52 21.19
N THR A 242 -4.18 -18.71 20.20
CA THR A 242 -2.81 -18.25 19.95
C THR A 242 -2.40 -17.17 20.96
N LYS A 243 -1.13 -16.74 20.91
CA LYS A 243 -0.67 -15.60 21.73
C LYS A 243 -1.43 -14.31 21.40
N GLY A 244 -1.73 -14.09 20.11
CA GLY A 244 -2.53 -12.97 19.60
C GLY A 244 -4.05 -13.09 19.84
N LYS A 245 -4.48 -14.04 20.67
CA LYS A 245 -5.87 -14.23 21.11
C LYS A 245 -6.84 -14.63 19.99
N ARG A 246 -6.33 -15.08 18.84
CA ARG A 246 -7.13 -15.72 17.80
C ARG A 246 -7.33 -17.20 18.11
N ILE A 247 -8.35 -17.83 17.53
CA ILE A 247 -8.57 -19.26 17.65
C ILE A 247 -7.52 -19.98 16.82
N ALA A 248 -6.65 -20.74 17.48
CA ALA A 248 -5.71 -21.65 16.83
C ALA A 248 -6.46 -22.89 16.31
N SER A 249 -7.33 -23.44 17.15
CA SER A 249 -8.13 -24.62 16.82
C SER A 249 -9.37 -24.72 17.69
N ALA A 250 -10.44 -25.29 17.18
CA ALA A 250 -11.65 -25.59 17.93
C ALA A 250 -12.27 -26.91 17.45
N LYS A 251 -13.06 -27.54 18.32
CA LYS A 251 -13.82 -28.75 18.01
C LYS A 251 -15.27 -28.39 17.74
N ILE A 252 -15.83 -28.96 16.67
CA ILE A 252 -17.23 -28.77 16.29
C ILE A 252 -17.84 -30.15 16.11
N ASN A 253 -18.66 -30.56 17.08
CA ASN A 253 -19.28 -31.89 17.17
C ASN A 253 -18.30 -33.04 16.85
N GLY A 254 -17.25 -33.18 17.66
CA GLY A 254 -16.28 -34.27 17.49
C GLY A 254 -15.14 -33.98 16.51
N LYS A 255 -15.34 -33.09 15.53
CA LYS A 255 -14.33 -32.76 14.51
C LYS A 255 -13.42 -31.63 14.96
N GLN A 256 -12.13 -31.89 15.08
CA GLN A 256 -11.12 -30.85 15.30
C GLN A 256 -10.87 -30.09 13.98
N LEU A 257 -10.89 -28.76 14.04
CA LEU A 257 -10.57 -27.89 12.92
C LEU A 257 -9.60 -26.80 13.38
N SER A 258 -8.75 -26.33 12.46
CA SER A 258 -7.93 -25.12 12.68
C SER A 258 -8.82 -23.88 12.61
N GLY A 259 -8.43 -22.78 13.27
CA GLY A 259 -9.13 -21.51 13.12
C GLY A 259 -9.12 -21.01 11.67
N THR A 260 -7.99 -21.19 10.98
CA THR A 260 -7.80 -20.82 9.57
C THR A 260 -8.75 -21.58 8.65
N ASP A 261 -8.88 -22.90 8.80
CA ASP A 261 -9.84 -23.72 8.06
C ASP A 261 -11.28 -23.21 8.23
N ILE A 262 -11.65 -22.88 9.48
CA ILE A 262 -12.99 -22.38 9.78
C ILE A 262 -13.19 -21.01 9.11
N ARG A 263 -12.22 -20.11 9.23
CA ARG A 263 -12.27 -18.78 8.62
C ARG A 263 -12.43 -18.88 7.10
N GLU A 264 -11.63 -19.69 6.43
CA GLU A 264 -11.65 -19.84 4.97
C GLU A 264 -12.96 -20.46 4.49
N LYS A 265 -13.38 -21.59 5.07
CA LYS A 265 -14.60 -22.31 4.66
C LYS A 265 -15.89 -21.53 4.92
N LEU A 266 -15.86 -20.60 5.88
CA LEU A 266 -17.00 -19.75 6.23
C LEU A 266 -16.85 -18.29 5.77
N SER A 267 -15.77 -17.97 5.05
CA SER A 267 -15.44 -16.61 4.58
C SER A 267 -15.46 -15.55 5.69
N LEU A 268 -14.93 -15.89 6.87
CA LEU A 268 -14.87 -14.96 8.01
C LEU A 268 -13.74 -13.94 7.86
N LYS A 269 -13.90 -12.78 8.48
CA LYS A 269 -12.92 -11.69 8.43
C LYS A 269 -11.59 -12.04 9.13
N SER A 270 -11.63 -12.87 10.17
CA SER A 270 -10.47 -13.27 10.96
C SER A 270 -10.71 -14.63 11.62
N THR A 271 -9.71 -15.12 12.37
CA THR A 271 -9.82 -16.31 13.23
C THR A 271 -10.11 -15.96 14.69
N ASP A 272 -10.39 -14.70 15.04
CA ASP A 272 -10.99 -14.35 16.33
C ASP A 272 -12.50 -14.26 16.14
N PHE A 273 -13.21 -15.32 16.54
CA PHE A 273 -14.65 -15.38 16.43
C PHE A 273 -15.33 -16.12 17.58
N THR A 274 -16.60 -15.79 17.80
CA THR A 274 -17.52 -16.53 18.67
C THR A 274 -18.72 -16.97 17.86
N MET A 275 -19.31 -18.12 18.21
CA MET A 275 -20.44 -18.69 17.46
C MET A 275 -21.57 -19.10 18.40
N GLU A 276 -22.80 -18.80 17.98
CA GLU A 276 -24.01 -19.20 18.69
C GLU A 276 -25.05 -19.69 17.68
N ARG A 277 -25.68 -20.85 17.96
CA ARG A 277 -26.81 -21.34 17.17
C ARG A 277 -28.12 -20.81 17.76
N LYS A 278 -28.99 -20.22 16.94
CA LYS A 278 -30.39 -19.93 17.31
C LYS A 278 -31.32 -20.45 16.23
N GLY A 279 -32.10 -21.47 16.59
CA GLY A 279 -32.98 -22.18 15.65
C GLY A 279 -32.20 -22.76 14.48
N ASN A 280 -32.51 -22.27 13.27
CA ASN A 280 -31.93 -22.72 12.01
C ASN A 280 -30.75 -21.86 11.53
N ASN A 281 -30.27 -20.92 12.34
CA ASN A 281 -29.15 -20.04 11.99
C ASN A 281 -27.99 -20.16 12.99
N VAL A 282 -26.77 -19.95 12.50
CA VAL A 282 -25.56 -19.73 13.28
C VAL A 282 -25.19 -18.26 13.16
N TYR A 283 -25.05 -17.61 14.31
CA TYR A 283 -24.61 -16.23 14.46
C TYR A 283 -23.13 -16.25 14.83
N ILE A 284 -22.32 -15.56 14.05
CA ILE A 284 -20.87 -15.53 14.19
C ILE A 284 -20.45 -14.08 14.36
N ALA A 285 -19.85 -13.76 15.51
CA ALA A 285 -19.21 -12.46 15.73
C ALA A 285 -17.70 -12.64 15.55
N THR A 286 -17.07 -11.73 14.81
CA THR A 286 -15.63 -11.72 14.51
C THR A 286 -14.98 -10.45 15.06
N LYS A 287 -13.71 -10.52 15.42
CA LYS A 287 -12.87 -9.36 15.75
C LYS A 287 -11.65 -9.27 14.84
N GLY A 288 -11.37 -8.06 14.36
CA GLY A 288 -10.32 -7.81 13.37
C GLY A 288 -10.67 -8.26 11.96
N TYR A 289 -9.79 -7.94 11.03
CA TYR A 289 -9.87 -8.27 9.60
C TYR A 289 -8.47 -8.58 9.09
N GLY A 290 -8.25 -9.84 8.71
CA GLY A 290 -7.05 -10.32 8.05
C GLY A 290 -6.36 -11.44 8.83
N HIS A 291 -5.20 -11.87 8.32
CA HIS A 291 -4.43 -12.97 8.89
C HIS A 291 -3.77 -12.61 10.24
N GLY A 292 -3.50 -11.34 10.50
CA GLY A 292 -3.02 -10.87 11.80
C GLY A 292 -1.50 -10.80 11.97
N VAL A 293 -0.72 -11.19 10.97
CA VAL A 293 0.75 -11.25 11.06
C VAL A 293 1.40 -9.99 10.48
N GLY A 294 2.40 -9.43 11.17
CA GLY A 294 3.11 -8.22 10.74
C GLY A 294 2.34 -6.93 11.05
N MET A 295 2.31 -5.98 10.11
CA MET A 295 1.77 -4.64 10.37
C MET A 295 0.25 -4.59 10.25
N SER A 296 -0.44 -4.09 11.29
CA SER A 296 -1.84 -3.69 11.17
C SER A 296 -1.94 -2.31 10.50
N GLN A 297 -2.69 -2.18 9.42
CA GLN A 297 -2.91 -0.91 8.72
C GLN A 297 -3.63 0.12 9.61
N TYR A 298 -4.71 -0.28 10.28
CA TYR A 298 -5.43 0.62 11.20
C TYR A 298 -4.62 0.89 12.47
N GLY A 299 -3.82 -0.08 12.91
CA GLY A 299 -2.88 0.10 14.01
C GLY A 299 -1.81 1.14 13.68
N ALA A 300 -1.17 1.04 12.50
CA ALA A 300 -0.23 2.02 11.97
C ALA A 300 -0.85 3.43 11.86
N ASN A 301 -2.08 3.53 11.37
CA ASN A 301 -2.83 4.79 11.33
C ASN A 301 -3.05 5.37 12.73
N GLY A 302 -3.40 4.52 13.70
CA GLY A 302 -3.53 4.92 15.09
C GLY A 302 -2.23 5.41 15.71
N MET A 303 -1.12 4.70 15.47
CA MET A 303 0.21 5.13 15.89
C MET A 303 0.59 6.49 15.30
N ALA A 304 0.39 6.66 14.00
CA ALA A 304 0.65 7.92 13.29
C ALA A 304 -0.19 9.08 13.85
N ALA A 305 -1.48 8.85 14.10
CA ALA A 305 -2.36 9.85 14.72
C ALA A 305 -1.93 10.22 16.16
N ASN A 306 -1.13 9.35 16.81
CA ASN A 306 -0.52 9.60 18.12
C ASN A 306 0.93 10.09 18.01
N GLY A 307 1.34 10.63 16.84
CA GLY A 307 2.62 11.31 16.65
C GLY A 307 3.80 10.40 16.34
N LYS A 308 3.59 9.10 16.11
CA LYS A 308 4.66 8.18 15.69
C LYS A 308 5.00 8.37 14.21
N ASN A 309 6.30 8.38 13.90
CA ASN A 309 6.76 8.40 12.51
C ASN A 309 6.76 6.99 11.89
N TYR A 310 6.94 6.92 10.57
CA TYR A 310 6.92 5.64 9.83
C TYR A 310 7.97 4.63 10.30
N GLU A 311 9.16 5.08 10.73
CA GLU A 311 10.21 4.18 11.23
C GLU A 311 9.84 3.56 12.56
N GLU A 312 9.27 4.34 13.48
CA GLU A 312 8.74 3.85 14.75
C GLU A 312 7.60 2.84 14.52
N ILE A 313 6.74 3.09 13.52
CA ILE A 313 5.64 2.19 13.17
C ILE A 313 6.17 0.84 12.66
N VAL A 314 7.05 0.83 11.66
CA VAL A 314 7.55 -0.43 11.10
C VAL A 314 8.39 -1.21 12.12
N LYS A 315 9.24 -0.54 12.91
CA LYS A 315 10.03 -1.20 13.97
C LYS A 315 9.17 -1.71 15.14
N TYR A 316 7.97 -1.16 15.32
CA TYR A 316 7.02 -1.67 16.31
C TYR A 316 6.44 -3.02 15.88
N TYR A 317 5.97 -3.12 14.63
CA TYR A 317 5.33 -4.31 14.09
C TYR A 317 6.30 -5.40 13.64
N TYR A 318 7.49 -5.01 13.16
CA TYR A 318 8.52 -5.93 12.70
C TYR A 318 9.72 -5.87 13.64
N LYS A 319 9.96 -6.92 14.42
CA LYS A 319 10.97 -6.90 15.50
C LYS A 319 12.38 -7.00 14.96
N GLY A 320 13.24 -6.07 15.39
CA GLY A 320 14.67 -6.07 15.06
C GLY A 320 14.98 -5.72 13.61
N VAL A 321 14.03 -5.10 12.89
CA VAL A 321 14.25 -4.70 11.49
C VAL A 321 14.90 -3.33 11.39
N ASP A 322 15.64 -3.14 10.31
CA ASP A 322 16.24 -1.88 9.91
C ASP A 322 15.54 -1.31 8.68
N VAL A 323 15.59 0.03 8.56
CA VAL A 323 15.20 0.74 7.35
C VAL A 323 16.48 1.02 6.57
N THR A 324 16.61 0.45 5.38
CA THR A 324 17.83 0.52 4.57
C THR A 324 17.51 0.94 3.14
N ALA A 325 18.52 1.48 2.44
CA ALA A 325 18.42 1.75 1.01
C ALA A 325 18.44 0.44 0.20
N SER A 326 17.69 0.38 -0.90
CA SER A 326 17.60 -0.78 -1.81
C SER A 326 18.55 -0.71 -3.00
N ASP A 327 19.33 0.37 -3.16
CA ASP A 327 20.11 0.67 -4.37
C ASP A 327 21.08 -0.47 -4.73
N ASP A 328 21.86 -0.96 -3.77
CA ASP A 328 22.80 -2.06 -3.99
C ASP A 328 22.11 -3.37 -4.41
N MET A 329 20.92 -3.63 -3.86
CA MET A 329 20.14 -4.83 -4.19
C MET A 329 19.56 -4.74 -5.61
N LEU A 330 19.06 -3.56 -5.96
CA LEU A 330 18.46 -3.29 -7.26
C LEU A 330 19.51 -3.20 -8.37
N ALA A 331 20.70 -2.66 -8.08
CA ALA A 331 21.84 -2.68 -9.00
C ALA A 331 22.26 -4.13 -9.33
N LYS A 332 22.32 -5.02 -8.33
CA LYS A 332 22.60 -6.45 -8.53
C LYS A 332 21.55 -7.13 -9.40
N TYR A 333 20.27 -6.84 -9.18
CA TYR A 333 19.17 -7.38 -9.99
C TYR A 333 19.26 -6.91 -11.45
N THR A 334 19.48 -5.62 -11.68
CA THR A 334 19.58 -5.06 -13.04
C THR A 334 20.78 -5.61 -13.80
N ALA A 335 21.91 -5.87 -13.11
CA ALA A 335 23.10 -6.47 -13.72
C ALA A 335 22.93 -7.96 -14.12
N GLN A 336 21.90 -8.64 -13.62
CA GLN A 336 21.62 -10.05 -13.91
C GLN A 336 20.61 -10.27 -15.05
N LYS A 337 19.97 -9.20 -15.55
CA LYS A 337 19.05 -9.24 -16.70
C LYS A 337 19.79 -9.15 -18.03
#